data_AF-A0A6L6B9V3-F1
#
_entry.id   AF-A0A6L6B9V3-F1
#
_cell.length_a   1.000
_cell.length_b   1.000
_cell.length_c   1.000
_cell.angle_alpha   90.00
_cell.angle_beta   90.00
_cell.angle_gamma   90.00
#
_symmetry.space_group_name_H-M   'P 1'
#
loop_
_entity.id
_entity.type
_entity.pdbx_description
1 polymer ?
#
loop_
_entity_poly.entity_id
_entity_poly.type
_entity_poly.pdbx_seq_one_letter_code
_entity_poly.pdbx_strand_id
1 'polypeptide(L)'
;MPTHSSEIRISVYGHPSAHPESVATLLGATYNTEVLGSEDVAVFVINPNSGVDEETVSNWTKLDEFQTPRLIVVTNLESGEADFDDAVLLANRLFDQVVTPYLVLHDDSGSPCALISLDTQEIIDYSTSPAKIIPSDPEHKTLVSEFVEEYKSHMAVMGEGSFAAGLLFPAIPVWIEKNIGVDIVKRYLAEINR
;
A
#
# COMPACT_ATOMS: atom_id res chain seq x y z
N MET A 1 20.70 -22.11 -20.40
CA MET A 1 19.81 -21.17 -21.11
C MET A 1 19.70 -19.94 -20.23
N PRO A 2 19.91 -18.72 -20.73
CA PRO A 2 19.63 -17.54 -19.94
C PRO A 2 18.11 -17.45 -19.80
N THR A 3 17.60 -17.63 -18.58
CA THR A 3 16.25 -17.22 -18.21
C THR A 3 16.17 -15.72 -18.42
N HIS A 4 15.50 -15.28 -19.49
CA HIS A 4 15.02 -13.92 -19.60
C HIS A 4 13.97 -13.73 -18.49
N SER A 5 14.39 -13.35 -17.29
CA SER A 5 13.49 -12.66 -16.37
C SER A 5 13.23 -11.30 -17.02
N SER A 6 12.08 -11.16 -17.68
CA SER A 6 11.60 -9.82 -18.05
C SER A 6 11.46 -9.01 -16.77
N GLU A 7 12.07 -7.82 -16.73
CA GLU A 7 11.84 -6.89 -15.62
C GLU A 7 10.35 -6.52 -15.59
N ILE A 8 9.75 -6.62 -14.40
CA ILE A 8 8.36 -6.24 -14.14
C ILE A 8 8.14 -4.76 -14.46
N ARG A 9 7.10 -4.46 -15.24
CA ARG A 9 6.69 -3.09 -15.57
C ARG A 9 5.74 -2.57 -14.51
N ILE A 10 6.30 -1.81 -13.58
CA ILE A 10 5.57 -1.14 -12.52
C ILE A 10 5.25 0.28 -12.96
N SER A 11 3.96 0.64 -13.03
CA SER A 11 3.55 2.03 -13.21
C SER A 11 3.08 2.63 -11.89
N VAL A 12 3.44 3.88 -11.66
CA VAL A 12 2.99 4.67 -10.51
C VAL A 12 2.11 5.80 -10.99
N TYR A 13 0.95 5.95 -10.35
CA TYR A 13 -0.05 6.99 -10.60
C TYR A 13 -0.33 7.75 -9.30
N GLY A 14 -0.77 8.99 -9.40
CA GLY A 14 -1.20 9.79 -8.25
C GLY A 14 -1.11 11.27 -8.51
N HIS A 15 -1.82 12.05 -7.69
CA HIS A 15 -1.72 13.50 -7.71
C HIS A 15 -0.33 13.96 -7.23
N PRO A 16 0.27 15.03 -7.78
CA PRO A 16 1.63 15.47 -7.43
C PRO A 16 1.88 15.72 -5.93
N SER A 17 0.85 16.11 -5.17
CA SER A 17 0.95 16.29 -3.71
C SER A 17 1.26 15.01 -2.94
N ALA A 18 1.03 13.84 -3.54
CA ALA A 18 1.36 12.53 -2.97
C ALA A 18 2.76 12.04 -3.36
N HIS A 19 3.53 12.87 -4.09
CA HIS A 19 4.90 12.56 -4.50
C HIS A 19 5.07 11.21 -5.25
N PRO A 20 4.23 10.91 -6.27
CA PRO A 20 4.31 9.64 -6.99
C PRO A 20 5.67 9.41 -7.68
N GLU A 21 6.35 10.47 -8.11
CA GLU A 21 7.71 10.38 -8.69
C GLU A 21 8.75 9.83 -7.67
N SER A 22 8.63 10.23 -6.40
CA SER A 22 9.50 9.75 -5.32
C SER A 22 9.24 8.27 -5.04
N VAL A 23 7.97 7.86 -5.02
CA VAL A 23 7.57 6.45 -4.90
C VAL A 23 8.07 5.64 -6.11
N ALA A 24 7.94 6.18 -7.33
CA ALA A 24 8.43 5.52 -8.54
C ALA A 24 9.94 5.28 -8.47
N THR A 25 10.70 6.30 -8.09
CA THR A 25 12.16 6.21 -7.91
C THR A 25 12.53 5.16 -6.87
N LEU A 26 11.83 5.14 -5.73
CA LEU A 26 12.05 4.20 -4.64
C LEU A 26 11.83 2.73 -5.05
N LEU A 27 10.87 2.50 -5.94
CA LEU A 27 10.47 1.17 -6.39
C LEU A 27 11.17 0.72 -7.69
N GLY A 28 11.94 1.60 -8.34
CA GLY A 28 12.46 1.35 -9.69
C GLY A 28 11.35 1.26 -10.74
N ALA A 29 10.26 2.00 -10.51
CA ALA A 29 9.06 2.02 -11.33
C ALA A 29 9.03 3.27 -12.24
N THR A 30 8.02 3.36 -13.11
CA THR A 30 7.81 4.52 -13.98
C THR A 30 6.60 5.32 -13.50
N TYR A 31 6.78 6.60 -13.24
CA TYR A 31 5.63 7.50 -13.02
C TYR A 31 4.96 7.79 -14.36
N ASN A 32 3.65 7.56 -14.43
CA ASN A 32 2.84 7.81 -15.62
C ASN A 32 1.64 8.69 -15.24
N THR A 33 1.20 9.53 -16.18
CA THR A 33 -0.01 10.35 -16.03
C THR A 33 -1.24 9.68 -16.63
N GLU A 34 -1.04 8.70 -17.53
CA GLU A 34 -2.10 7.97 -18.22
C GLU A 34 -1.74 6.48 -18.31
N VAL A 35 -2.76 5.62 -18.32
CA VAL A 35 -2.59 4.16 -18.46
C VAL A 35 -2.05 3.79 -19.84
N LEU A 36 -1.01 2.95 -19.88
CA LEU A 36 -0.38 2.47 -21.11
C LEU A 36 -0.92 1.11 -21.58
N GLY A 37 -1.57 0.35 -20.69
CA GLY A 37 -2.12 -0.99 -20.96
C GLY A 37 -1.05 -2.08 -21.11
N SER A 38 0.17 -1.80 -20.67
CA SER A 38 1.32 -2.73 -20.75
C SER A 38 1.98 -2.97 -19.39
N GLU A 39 1.40 -2.45 -18.32
CA GLU A 39 1.83 -2.60 -16.95
C GLU A 39 1.56 -4.01 -16.45
N ASP A 40 2.53 -4.58 -15.74
CA ASP A 40 2.35 -5.84 -15.04
C ASP A 40 1.71 -5.60 -13.66
N VAL A 41 1.89 -4.40 -13.09
CA VAL A 41 1.26 -3.94 -11.83
C VAL A 41 1.23 -2.42 -11.78
N ALA A 42 0.18 -1.88 -11.16
CA ALA A 42 0.03 -0.44 -10.94
C ALA A 42 0.07 -0.09 -9.43
N VAL A 43 0.71 1.01 -9.10
CA VAL A 43 0.77 1.58 -7.75
C VAL A 43 0.08 2.94 -7.77
N PHE A 44 -0.97 3.10 -6.97
CA PHE A 44 -1.71 4.35 -6.80
C PHE A 44 -1.27 5.03 -5.52
N VAL A 45 -0.64 6.19 -5.65
CA VAL A 45 -0.11 6.94 -4.52
C VAL A 45 -1.11 8.01 -4.12
N ILE A 46 -1.53 7.98 -2.86
CA ILE A 46 -2.50 8.91 -2.31
C ILE A 46 -1.89 9.69 -1.14
N ASN A 47 -2.28 10.96 -1.05
CA ASN A 47 -2.01 11.82 0.10
C ASN A 47 -3.36 12.19 0.72
N PRO A 48 -3.66 11.74 1.95
CA PRO A 48 -4.97 11.93 2.57
C PRO A 48 -5.30 13.42 2.79
N ASN A 49 -4.29 14.28 2.89
CA ASN A 49 -4.48 15.71 3.12
C ASN A 49 -4.92 16.50 1.88
N SER A 50 -4.75 15.95 0.69
CA SER A 50 -5.05 16.64 -0.58
C SER A 50 -6.11 15.96 -1.44
N GLY A 51 -6.52 14.74 -1.08
CA GLY A 51 -7.44 13.95 -1.89
C GLY A 51 -6.77 13.25 -3.07
N VAL A 52 -7.60 12.76 -3.99
CA VAL A 52 -7.22 12.10 -5.25
C VAL A 52 -7.87 12.88 -6.40
N ASP A 53 -7.12 13.14 -7.47
CA ASP A 53 -7.63 13.85 -8.65
C ASP A 53 -8.44 12.94 -9.60
N GLU A 54 -9.20 13.58 -10.50
CA GLU A 54 -10.07 12.87 -11.44
C GLU A 54 -9.29 11.96 -12.40
N GLU A 55 -8.07 12.35 -12.80
CA GLU A 55 -7.25 11.54 -13.71
C GLU A 55 -6.76 10.26 -13.03
N THR A 56 -6.37 10.33 -11.76
CA THR A 56 -5.98 9.15 -10.96
C THR A 56 -7.14 8.18 -10.82
N VAL A 57 -8.36 8.69 -10.57
CA VAL A 57 -9.58 7.85 -10.56
C VAL A 57 -9.86 7.26 -11.94
N SER A 58 -9.71 8.04 -13.01
CA SER A 58 -9.89 7.54 -14.39
C SER A 58 -8.91 6.41 -14.71
N ASN A 59 -7.64 6.57 -14.33
CA ASN A 59 -6.59 5.56 -14.52
C ASN A 59 -6.87 4.29 -13.72
N TRP A 60 -7.44 4.39 -12.51
CA TRP A 60 -7.89 3.23 -11.75
C TRP A 60 -8.88 2.38 -12.55
N THR A 61 -9.95 3.01 -13.05
CA THR A 61 -11.00 2.32 -13.81
C THR A 61 -10.50 1.76 -15.15
N LYS A 62 -9.66 2.49 -15.89
CA LYS A 62 -9.12 2.02 -17.19
C LYS A 62 -8.37 0.68 -17.06
N LEU A 63 -7.71 0.43 -15.94
CA LEU A 63 -6.97 -0.80 -15.71
C LEU A 63 -7.87 -2.04 -15.50
N ASP A 64 -9.18 -1.88 -15.34
CA ASP A 64 -10.10 -3.02 -15.11
C ASP A 64 -10.19 -3.90 -16.35
N GLU A 65 -10.08 -3.29 -17.53
CA GLU A 65 -10.08 -3.98 -18.82
C GLU A 65 -8.93 -5.00 -18.94
N PHE A 66 -7.85 -4.78 -18.20
CA PHE A 66 -6.64 -5.61 -18.23
C PHE A 66 -6.50 -6.52 -17.01
N GLN A 67 -7.42 -6.42 -16.04
CA GLN A 67 -7.30 -7.07 -14.73
C GLN A 67 -5.93 -6.82 -14.07
N THR A 68 -5.36 -5.63 -14.29
CA THR A 68 -4.01 -5.31 -13.79
C THR A 68 -4.03 -5.32 -12.26
N PRO A 69 -3.11 -6.02 -11.59
CA PRO A 69 -2.91 -5.93 -10.15
C PRO A 69 -2.64 -4.49 -9.71
N ARG A 70 -3.30 -4.05 -8.64
CA ARG A 70 -3.18 -2.68 -8.13
C ARG A 70 -2.89 -2.65 -6.65
N LEU A 71 -1.97 -1.79 -6.26
CA LEU A 71 -1.59 -1.51 -4.89
C LEU A 71 -1.82 -0.02 -4.61
N ILE A 72 -2.30 0.32 -3.43
CA ILE A 72 -2.40 1.69 -2.97
C ILE A 72 -1.25 1.96 -1.99
N VAL A 73 -0.56 3.07 -2.19
CA VAL A 73 0.50 3.57 -1.31
C VAL A 73 0.02 4.88 -0.71
N VAL A 74 -0.07 4.92 0.62
CA VAL A 74 -0.49 6.12 1.35
C VAL A 74 0.75 6.83 1.87
N THR A 75 0.95 8.06 1.41
CA THR A 75 2.10 8.92 1.78
C THR A 75 1.64 10.10 2.62
N ASN A 76 2.60 10.89 3.13
CA ASN A 76 2.35 12.10 3.91
C ASN A 76 1.54 11.85 5.19
N LEU A 77 1.84 10.75 5.87
CA LEU A 77 1.25 10.36 7.15
C LEU A 77 1.95 11.04 8.35
N GLU A 78 3.12 11.60 8.12
CA GLU A 78 3.91 12.36 9.09
C GLU A 78 3.51 13.84 9.19
N SER A 79 2.70 14.32 8.25
CA SER A 79 2.37 15.72 8.08
C SER A 79 0.88 15.90 7.78
N GLY A 80 0.19 16.71 8.58
CA GLY A 80 -1.20 17.06 8.33
C GLY A 80 -2.15 16.52 9.39
N GLU A 81 -3.45 16.71 9.13
CA GLU A 81 -4.51 16.32 10.06
C GLU A 81 -5.10 14.95 9.73
N ALA A 82 -5.03 14.54 8.45
CA ALA A 82 -5.62 13.30 7.98
C ALA A 82 -4.64 12.13 8.16
N ASP A 83 -5.13 11.04 8.73
CA ASP A 83 -4.34 9.85 9.02
C ASP A 83 -4.52 8.74 7.97
N PHE A 84 -4.02 7.54 8.28
CA PHE A 84 -4.12 6.40 7.38
C PHE A 84 -5.57 5.89 7.21
N ASP A 85 -6.40 5.98 8.25
CA ASP A 85 -7.79 5.52 8.19
C ASP A 85 -8.62 6.48 7.32
N ASP A 86 -8.34 7.78 7.38
CA ASP A 86 -8.92 8.77 6.46
C ASP A 86 -8.55 8.47 5.00
N ALA A 87 -7.28 8.09 4.75
CA ALA A 87 -6.81 7.72 3.42
C ALA A 87 -7.57 6.49 2.87
N VAL A 88 -7.78 5.49 3.72
CA VAL A 88 -8.50 4.25 3.37
C VAL A 88 -9.97 4.53 3.14
N LEU A 89 -10.59 5.39 3.94
CA LEU A 89 -11.97 5.83 3.74
C LEU A 89 -12.12 6.59 2.41
N LEU A 90 -11.17 7.45 2.08
CA LEU A 90 -11.12 8.15 0.79
C LEU A 90 -10.96 7.16 -0.36
N ALA A 91 -10.02 6.22 -0.26
CA ALA A 91 -9.76 5.23 -1.30
C ALA A 91 -11.00 4.36 -1.57
N ASN A 92 -11.68 3.86 -0.52
CA ASN A 92 -12.92 3.09 -0.64
C ASN A 92 -14.10 3.88 -1.24
N ARG A 93 -14.06 5.22 -1.23
CA ARG A 93 -15.08 6.05 -1.89
C ARG A 93 -14.82 6.23 -3.39
N LEU A 94 -13.56 6.18 -3.81
CA LEU A 94 -13.14 6.56 -5.16
C LEU A 94 -12.73 5.35 -6.02
N PHE A 95 -12.32 4.26 -5.38
CA PHE A 95 -11.85 3.04 -6.01
C PHE A 95 -12.76 1.86 -5.63
N ASP A 96 -12.33 0.65 -6.00
CA ASP A 96 -12.91 -0.60 -5.50
C ASP A 96 -12.57 -0.83 -4.02
N GLN A 97 -13.15 -1.89 -3.44
CA GLN A 97 -12.92 -2.26 -2.05
C GLN A 97 -11.42 -2.48 -1.78
N VAL A 98 -10.88 -1.64 -0.90
CA VAL A 98 -9.50 -1.64 -0.46
C VAL A 98 -9.36 -2.44 0.82
N VAL A 99 -8.25 -3.16 0.97
CA VAL A 99 -7.93 -3.94 2.17
C VAL A 99 -6.66 -3.39 2.83
N THR A 100 -6.64 -3.33 4.16
CA THR A 100 -5.55 -2.76 4.95
C THR A 100 -4.78 -3.86 5.71
N PRO A 101 -3.72 -4.45 5.12
CA PRO A 101 -2.98 -5.52 5.81
C PRO A 101 -2.18 -5.05 7.04
N TYR A 102 -1.96 -3.74 7.20
CA TYR A 102 -1.21 -3.13 8.30
C TYR A 102 -1.86 -1.84 8.77
N LEU A 103 -1.70 -1.54 10.07
CA LEU A 103 -2.05 -0.25 10.66
C LEU A 103 -0.80 0.47 11.18
N VAL A 104 -0.88 1.80 11.26
CA VAL A 104 0.22 2.67 11.67
C VAL A 104 0.27 2.81 13.19
N LEU A 105 1.46 2.59 13.77
CA LEU A 105 1.76 2.92 15.16
C LEU A 105 2.61 4.19 15.21
N HIS A 106 2.27 5.06 16.15
CA HIS A 106 2.91 6.35 16.37
C HIS A 106 3.76 6.32 17.64
N ASP A 107 4.87 7.07 17.63
CA ASP A 107 5.64 7.34 18.84
C ASP A 107 4.97 8.40 19.74
N ASP A 108 5.57 8.68 20.89
CA ASP A 108 5.06 9.67 21.86
C ASP A 108 4.96 11.10 21.28
N SER A 109 5.64 11.38 20.17
CA SER A 109 5.56 12.66 19.46
C SER A 109 4.47 12.66 18.38
N GLY A 110 3.70 11.58 18.25
CA GLY A 110 2.67 11.40 17.23
C GLY A 110 3.24 11.10 15.84
N SER A 111 4.53 10.78 15.71
CA SER A 111 5.14 10.46 14.42
C SER A 111 5.03 8.96 14.11
N PRO A 112 4.75 8.55 12.86
CA PRO A 112 4.78 7.14 12.49
C PRO A 112 6.15 6.52 12.77
N CYS A 113 6.17 5.36 13.44
CA CYS A 113 7.39 4.69 13.84
C CYS A 113 7.37 3.17 13.63
N ALA A 114 6.19 2.55 13.59
CA ALA A 114 6.02 1.12 13.43
C ALA A 114 4.73 0.77 12.69
N LEU A 115 4.64 -0.46 12.16
CA LEU A 115 3.42 -0.98 11.55
C LEU A 115 3.02 -2.29 12.22
N ILE A 116 1.73 -2.45 12.57
CA ILE A 116 1.20 -3.70 13.10
C ILE A 116 0.48 -4.48 11.98
N SER A 117 0.86 -5.75 11.80
CA SER A 117 0.23 -6.65 10.84
C SER A 117 -1.15 -7.11 11.33
N LEU A 118 -2.18 -7.02 10.50
CA LEU A 118 -3.52 -7.54 10.84
C LEU A 118 -3.65 -9.05 10.67
N ASP A 119 -2.71 -9.68 9.95
CA ASP A 119 -2.64 -11.13 9.82
C ASP A 119 -2.03 -11.78 11.07
N THR A 120 -0.80 -11.35 11.41
CA THR A 120 0.02 -11.98 12.46
C THR A 120 -0.07 -11.28 13.82
N GLN A 121 -0.54 -10.03 13.84
CA GLN A 121 -0.44 -9.12 15.00
C GLN A 121 1.00 -8.88 15.46
N GLU A 122 2.01 -9.13 14.61
CA GLU A 122 3.38 -8.71 14.87
C GLU A 122 3.59 -7.24 14.47
N ILE A 123 4.54 -6.58 15.15
CA ILE A 123 4.91 -5.19 14.89
C ILE A 123 6.23 -5.17 14.14
N ILE A 124 6.27 -4.45 13.01
CA ILE A 124 7.50 -4.08 12.32
C ILE A 124 7.93 -2.71 12.88
N ASP A 125 8.95 -2.71 13.72
CA ASP A 125 9.54 -1.54 14.35
C ASP A 125 10.64 -0.93 13.46
N TYR A 126 10.35 0.24 12.89
CA TYR A 126 11.26 1.01 12.02
C TYR A 126 12.08 2.06 12.80
N SER A 127 11.96 2.13 14.13
CA SER A 127 12.83 2.97 14.95
C SER A 127 14.29 2.47 14.99
N THR A 128 14.51 1.23 14.54
CA THR A 128 15.82 0.60 14.44
C THR A 128 16.24 0.37 12.99
N SER A 129 17.55 0.32 12.76
CA SER A 129 18.13 0.00 11.44
C SER A 129 19.07 -1.21 11.57
N PRO A 130 18.75 -2.37 10.96
CA PRO A 130 17.53 -2.66 10.19
C PRO A 130 16.27 -2.70 11.08
N ALA A 131 15.10 -2.54 10.47
CA ALA A 131 13.82 -2.69 11.15
C ALA A 131 13.69 -4.10 11.76
N LYS A 132 12.95 -4.21 12.87
CA LYS A 132 12.79 -5.45 13.64
C LYS A 132 11.34 -5.86 13.69
N ILE A 133 11.10 -7.17 13.63
CA ILE A 133 9.79 -7.76 13.90
C ILE A 133 9.75 -8.15 15.37
N ILE A 134 8.77 -7.63 16.10
CA ILE A 134 8.56 -7.91 17.53
C ILE A 134 7.10 -8.29 17.79
N PRO A 135 6.81 -9.10 18.82
CA PRO A 135 5.44 -9.40 19.19
C PRO A 135 4.73 -8.14 19.71
N SER A 136 3.45 -7.96 19.35
CA SER A 136 2.59 -6.97 19.98
C SER A 136 2.19 -7.39 21.40
N ASP A 137 1.99 -6.41 22.27
CA ASP A 137 1.45 -6.62 23.61
C ASP A 137 -0.09 -6.77 23.58
N PRO A 138 -0.74 -7.14 24.70
CA PRO A 138 -2.19 -7.29 24.76
C PRO A 138 -3.00 -6.02 24.48
N GLU A 139 -2.45 -4.83 24.74
CA GLU A 139 -3.15 -3.56 24.51
C GLU A 139 -3.27 -3.29 23.01
N HIS A 140 -2.18 -3.44 22.27
CA HIS A 140 -2.20 -3.37 20.80
C HIS A 140 -3.23 -4.33 20.20
N LYS A 141 -3.25 -5.59 20.66
CA LYS A 141 -4.18 -6.62 20.15
C LYS A 141 -5.65 -6.26 20.40
N THR A 142 -5.92 -5.64 21.54
CA THR A 142 -7.27 -5.16 21.87
C THR A 142 -7.67 -4.00 20.96
N LEU A 143 -6.74 -3.08 20.67
CA LEU A 143 -7.00 -1.93 19.81
C LEU A 143 -7.29 -2.34 18.36
N VAL A 144 -6.59 -3.36 17.84
CA VAL A 144 -6.74 -3.77 16.43
C VAL A 144 -7.74 -4.90 16.20
N SER A 145 -8.46 -5.37 17.23
CA SER A 145 -9.23 -6.62 17.15
C SER A 145 -10.31 -6.60 16.07
N GLU A 146 -11.04 -5.48 15.94
CA GLU A 146 -12.10 -5.34 14.93
C GLU A 146 -11.51 -5.32 13.51
N PHE A 147 -10.40 -4.61 13.31
CA PHE A 147 -9.68 -4.58 12.03
C PHE A 147 -9.11 -5.95 11.65
N VAL A 148 -8.62 -6.73 12.64
CA VAL A 148 -8.17 -8.12 12.42
C VAL A 148 -9.31 -9.01 11.96
N GLU A 149 -10.50 -8.88 12.55
CA GLU A 149 -11.68 -9.65 12.15
C GLU A 149 -12.13 -9.28 10.73
N GLU A 150 -12.18 -7.99 10.41
CA GLU A 150 -12.49 -7.48 9.08
C GLU A 150 -11.49 -7.98 8.03
N TYR A 151 -10.19 -7.82 8.29
CA TYR A 151 -9.12 -8.28 7.39
C TYR A 151 -9.22 -9.78 7.12
N LYS A 152 -9.44 -10.60 8.16
CA LYS A 152 -9.62 -12.05 8.02
C LYS A 152 -10.87 -12.41 7.22
N SER A 153 -11.96 -11.66 7.39
CA SER A 153 -13.18 -11.85 6.59
C SER A 153 -12.91 -11.61 5.11
N HIS A 154 -12.23 -10.51 4.76
CA HIS A 154 -11.83 -10.25 3.37
C HIS A 154 -10.94 -11.36 2.81
N MET A 155 -9.95 -11.80 3.60
CA MET A 155 -9.01 -12.82 3.13
C MET A 155 -9.61 -14.21 3.01
N ALA A 156 -10.60 -14.55 3.82
CA ALA A 156 -11.36 -15.80 3.67
C ALA A 156 -12.17 -15.83 2.36
N VAL A 157 -12.59 -14.67 1.84
CA VAL A 157 -13.35 -14.58 0.58
C VAL A 157 -12.41 -14.56 -0.63
N MET A 158 -11.36 -13.75 -0.60
CA MET A 158 -10.48 -13.54 -1.75
C MET A 158 -9.45 -14.65 -1.95
N GLY A 159 -8.95 -15.25 -0.85
CA GLY A 159 -7.94 -16.29 -0.88
C GLY A 159 -6.52 -15.81 -1.21
N GLU A 160 -5.56 -16.74 -1.14
CA GLU A 160 -4.16 -16.50 -1.48
C GLU A 160 -3.98 -16.17 -2.98
N GLY A 161 -3.01 -15.30 -3.31
CA GLY A 161 -2.72 -14.91 -4.70
C GLY A 161 -3.74 -13.96 -5.33
N SER A 162 -4.75 -13.54 -4.59
CA SER A 162 -5.78 -12.59 -5.05
C SER A 162 -5.21 -11.23 -5.46
N PHE A 163 -4.10 -10.79 -4.87
CA PHE A 163 -3.40 -9.57 -5.30
C PHE A 163 -2.87 -9.72 -6.73
N ALA A 164 -2.06 -10.75 -7.00
CA ALA A 164 -1.47 -10.98 -8.31
C ALA A 164 -2.52 -11.30 -9.39
N ALA A 165 -3.71 -11.75 -9.00
CA ALA A 165 -4.86 -11.94 -9.87
C ALA A 165 -5.67 -10.65 -10.14
N GLY A 166 -5.32 -9.52 -9.51
CA GLY A 166 -6.05 -8.25 -9.66
C GLY A 166 -7.41 -8.22 -8.96
N LEU A 167 -7.59 -8.99 -7.88
CA LEU A 167 -8.83 -9.13 -7.12
C LEU A 167 -8.76 -8.58 -5.69
N LEU A 168 -7.54 -8.42 -5.15
CA LEU A 168 -7.27 -7.78 -3.86
C LEU A 168 -6.50 -6.49 -4.11
N PHE A 169 -6.92 -5.40 -3.48
CA PHE A 169 -6.29 -4.09 -3.58
C PHE A 169 -5.78 -3.63 -2.22
N PRO A 170 -4.49 -3.90 -1.87
CA PRO A 170 -3.96 -3.54 -0.57
C PRO A 170 -3.63 -2.04 -0.49
N ALA A 171 -3.97 -1.38 0.60
CA ALA A 171 -3.45 -0.06 0.96
C ALA A 171 -2.32 -0.20 1.98
N ILE A 172 -1.15 0.38 1.66
CA ILE A 172 0.05 0.28 2.47
C ILE A 172 0.49 1.69 2.92
N PRO A 173 0.65 1.94 4.23
CA PRO A 173 1.22 3.19 4.71
C PRO A 173 2.72 3.24 4.39
N VAL A 174 3.19 4.33 3.81
CA VAL A 174 4.59 4.52 3.43
C VAL A 174 5.10 5.89 3.88
N TRP A 175 6.23 5.86 4.58
CA TRP A 175 7.06 7.05 4.83
C TRP A 175 8.44 6.84 4.22
N ILE A 176 8.71 7.54 3.13
CA ILE A 176 9.90 7.35 2.29
C ILE A 176 11.18 7.62 3.08
N GLU A 177 11.25 8.73 3.79
CA GLU A 177 12.45 9.20 4.51
C GLU A 177 12.87 8.24 5.63
N LYS A 178 11.91 7.63 6.31
CA LYS A 178 12.14 6.61 7.35
C LYS A 178 12.10 5.17 6.82
N ASN A 179 11.86 5.00 5.51
CA ASN A 179 11.72 3.70 4.86
C ASN A 179 10.66 2.79 5.53
N ILE A 180 9.58 3.39 6.04
CA ILE A 180 8.44 2.68 6.64
C ILE A 180 7.57 2.12 5.52
N GLY A 181 7.19 0.84 5.62
CA GLY A 181 6.25 0.17 4.71
C GLY A 181 6.80 -0.19 3.32
N VAL A 182 8.01 0.26 2.98
CA VAL A 182 8.65 0.01 1.68
C VAL A 182 8.91 -1.48 1.44
N ASP A 183 9.31 -2.21 2.49
CA ASP A 183 9.50 -3.66 2.45
C ASP A 183 8.19 -4.42 2.20
N ILE A 184 7.06 -3.90 2.70
CA ILE A 184 5.73 -4.47 2.49
C ILE A 184 5.29 -4.27 1.03
N VAL A 185 5.46 -3.07 0.49
CA VAL A 185 5.20 -2.79 -0.94
C VAL A 185 6.03 -3.75 -1.82
N LYS A 186 7.33 -3.90 -1.54
CA LYS A 186 8.21 -4.83 -2.27
C LYS A 186 7.78 -6.29 -2.14
N ARG A 187 7.20 -6.70 -1.01
CA ARG A 187 6.67 -8.06 -0.82
C ARG A 187 5.49 -8.34 -1.75
N TYR A 188 4.53 -7.42 -1.85
CA TYR A 188 3.42 -7.53 -2.80
C TYR A 188 3.93 -7.55 -4.24
N LEU A 189 4.83 -6.63 -4.61
CA LEU A 189 5.40 -6.61 -5.97
C LEU A 189 6.12 -7.91 -6.34
N ALA A 190 6.70 -8.63 -5.37
CA ALA A 190 7.34 -9.93 -5.60
C ALA A 190 6.35 -11.06 -5.90
N GLU A 191 5.05 -10.89 -5.62
CA GLU A 191 4.01 -11.87 -5.99
C GLU A 191 3.70 -11.87 -7.48
N ILE A 192 3.93 -10.75 -8.17
CA ILE A 192 3.72 -10.62 -9.63
C ILE A 192 4.80 -11.36 -10.42
N ASN A 193 5.99 -11.50 -9.84
CA ASN A 193 7.16 -12.13 -10.47
C ASN A 193 7.16 -13.67 -10.43
N ARG A 194 6.01 -14.32 -10.18
CA ARG A 194 5.90 -15.78 -10.01
C ARG A 194 5.29 -16.49 -11.20
#